data_AF-A0A941JGY7-F1
#
_entry.id   AF-A0A941JGY7-F1
#
_cell.length_a   1.000
_cell.length_b   1.000
_cell.length_c   1.000
_cell.angle_alpha   90.00
_cell.angle_beta   90.00
_cell.angle_gamma   90.00
#
_symmetry.space_group_name_H-M   'P 1'
#
loop_
_entity.id
_entity.type
_entity.pdbx_description
1 polymer ?
#
loop_
_entity_poly.entity_id
_entity_poly.type
_entity_poly.pdbx_seq_one_letter_code
_entity_poly.pdbx_strand_id
1 'polypeptide(L)'
;KLAVDLGAAQLEVEKSKRYPDITLSTGVARDYEAKRNKVQFGVGIPLPLFDRNQGNVYAATMRSYKARDQYRDLEARLAAELLQSVSQFDLATGAANDYRATVLP
;
A
#
# COMPACT_ATOMS: atom_id res chain seq x y z
N LYS A 1 10.54 -5.08 1.99
CA LYS A 1 9.65 -5.01 3.19
C LYS A 1 8.99 -3.63 3.32
N LEU A 2 9.77 -2.54 3.48
CA LEU A 2 9.27 -1.14 3.55
C LEU A 2 8.14 -0.74 2.57
N ALA A 3 8.22 -1.12 1.28
CA ALA A 3 7.18 -0.77 0.30
C ALA A 3 5.84 -1.51 0.52
N VAL A 4 5.88 -2.74 1.05
CA VAL A 4 4.69 -3.53 1.38
C VAL A 4 4.01 -2.96 2.63
N ASP A 5 4.82 -2.54 3.61
CA ASP A 5 4.34 -1.95 4.86
C ASP A 5 3.68 -0.57 4.62
N LEU A 6 4.27 0.26 3.74
CA LEU A 6 3.68 1.53 3.29
C LEU A 6 2.33 1.31 2.57
N GLY A 7 2.24 0.29 1.72
CA GLY A 7 0.99 -0.05 1.03
C GLY A 7 -0.12 -0.48 1.99
N ALA A 8 0.21 -1.23 3.04
CA ALA A 8 -0.73 -1.62 4.08
C ALA A 8 -1.22 -0.41 4.91
N ALA A 9 -0.32 0.52 5.26
CA ALA A 9 -0.66 1.73 5.99
C ALA A 9 -1.59 2.67 5.19
N GLN A 10 -1.35 2.82 3.88
CA GLN A 10 -2.23 3.60 3.01
C GLN A 10 -3.62 2.97 2.85
N LEU A 11 -3.71 1.64 2.84
CA LEU A 11 -4.99 0.94 2.77
C LEU A 11 -5.84 1.16 4.03
N GLU A 12 -5.22 1.20 5.21
CA GLU A 12 -5.91 1.49 6.48
C GLU A 12 -6.44 2.93 6.55
N VAL A 13 -5.68 3.91 6.07
CA VAL A 13 -6.13 5.32 5.99
C VAL A 13 -7.31 5.48 5.02
N GLU A 14 -7.32 4.78 3.89
CA GLU A 14 -8.46 4.85 2.96
C GLU A 14 -9.70 4.12 3.49
N LYS A 15 -9.54 3.09 4.34
CA LYS A 15 -10.66 2.45 5.05
C LYS A 15 -11.24 3.34 6.14
N SER A 16 -10.43 4.12 6.86
CA SER A 16 -10.92 4.97 7.96
C SER A 16 -11.81 6.12 7.49
N LYS A 17 -11.60 6.62 6.27
CA LYS A 17 -12.48 7.60 5.58
C LYS A 17 -13.91 7.09 5.33
N ARG A 18 -14.22 5.83 5.63
CA ARG A 18 -15.57 5.26 5.54
C ARG A 18 -16.46 5.65 6.73
N TYR A 19 -15.89 6.10 7.84
CA TYR A 19 -16.64 6.56 9.01
C TYR A 19 -16.88 8.07 8.92
N PRO A 20 -18.11 8.56 9.15
CA PRO A 20 -18.41 9.98 9.05
C PRO A 20 -17.75 10.76 10.19
N ASP A 21 -17.03 11.82 9.84
CA ASP A 21 -16.45 12.74 10.82
C ASP A 21 -17.56 13.53 11.53
N ILE A 22 -17.65 13.38 12.85
CA ILE A 22 -18.59 14.14 13.69
C ILE A 22 -18.07 15.58 13.83
N THR A 23 -18.85 16.56 13.39
CA THR A 23 -18.47 17.98 13.49
C THR A 23 -19.23 18.66 14.63
N LEU A 24 -18.51 19.32 15.54
CA LEU A 24 -19.05 20.18 16.59
C LEU A 24 -18.93 21.64 16.16
N SER A 25 -20.03 22.39 16.13
CA SER A 25 -20.05 23.82 15.80
C SER A 25 -20.49 24.68 16.99
N THR A 26 -19.88 25.87 17.12
CA THR A 26 -20.24 26.86 18.16
C THR A 26 -20.36 28.23 17.50
N GLY A 27 -21.40 29.00 17.80
CA GLY A 27 -21.65 30.31 17.22
C GLY A 27 -22.35 31.26 18.19
N VAL A 28 -22.27 32.57 17.92
CA VAL A 28 -23.00 33.59 18.70
C VAL A 28 -24.09 34.20 17.82
N ALA A 29 -25.34 34.08 18.23
CA ALA A 29 -26.49 34.65 17.54
C ALA A 29 -27.03 35.84 18.35
N ARG A 30 -27.30 36.96 17.69
CA ARG A 30 -27.93 38.12 18.34
C ARG A 30 -29.44 37.98 18.28
N ASP A 31 -30.06 37.92 19.44
CA ASP A 31 -31.51 37.91 19.57
C ASP A 31 -32.03 39.35 19.50
N TYR A 32 -32.73 39.68 18.40
CA TYR A 32 -33.22 41.03 18.12
C TYR A 32 -34.45 41.40 18.97
N GLU A 33 -35.21 40.43 19.47
CA GLU A 33 -36.34 40.66 20.38
C GLU A 33 -35.86 40.88 21.82
N ALA A 34 -34.89 40.08 22.27
CA ALA A 34 -34.36 40.17 23.62
C ALA A 34 -33.20 41.18 23.79
N LYS A 35 -32.72 41.82 22.71
CA LYS A 35 -31.52 42.70 22.66
C LYS A 35 -30.26 42.09 23.33
N ARG A 36 -30.10 40.77 23.30
CA ARG A 36 -28.97 40.06 23.94
C ARG A 36 -28.27 39.12 22.97
N ASN A 37 -26.97 38.91 23.20
CA ASN A 37 -26.18 37.92 22.49
C ASN A 37 -26.42 36.54 23.14
N LYS A 38 -26.79 35.54 22.34
CA LYS A 38 -26.96 34.15 22.76
C LYS A 38 -25.83 33.30 22.17
N VAL A 39 -25.29 32.39 22.97
CA VAL A 39 -24.33 31.38 22.52
C VAL A 39 -25.11 30.16 22.04
N GLN A 40 -24.79 29.66 20.86
CA GLN A 40 -25.40 28.50 20.23
C GLN A 40 -24.36 27.40 20.02
N PHE A 41 -24.72 26.16 20.34
CA PHE A 41 -23.94 24.96 20.08
C PHE A 41 -24.73 24.06 19.12
N GLY A 42 -24.06 23.49 18.12
CA GLY A 42 -24.64 22.54 17.17
C GLY A 42 -23.76 21.31 17.00
N VAL A 43 -24.37 20.14 16.88
CA VAL A 43 -23.66 18.88 16.57
C VAL A 43 -24.19 18.37 15.23
N GLY A 44 -23.29 18.16 14.27
CA GLY A 44 -23.62 17.65 12.94
C GLY A 44 -22.96 16.31 12.68
N ILE A 45 -23.75 15.30 12.33
CA ILE A 45 -23.26 14.01 11.82
C ILE A 45 -23.59 13.97 10.32
N PRO A 46 -22.62 14.16 9.42
CA PRO A 46 -22.88 14.01 7.99
C PRO A 46 -23.23 12.55 7.69
N LEU A 47 -24.41 12.29 7.12
CA LEU A 47 -24.79 10.96 6.63
C LEU A 47 -24.42 10.87 5.14
N PRO A 48 -23.35 10.16 4.77
CA PRO A 48 -22.98 10.00 3.36
C PRO A 48 -23.95 8.99 2.71
N LEU A 49 -25.04 9.50 2.14
CA LEU A 49 -26.05 8.66 1.47
C LEU A 49 -25.51 8.05 0.16
N PHE A 50 -24.49 8.65 -0.47
CA PHE A 50 -23.99 8.23 -1.78
C PHE A 50 -22.45 8.22 -1.96
N ASP A 51 -21.67 8.92 -1.13
CA ASP A 51 -20.20 8.92 -1.24
C ASP A 51 -19.56 7.95 -0.26
N ARG A 52 -19.54 6.68 -0.64
CA ARG A 52 -18.91 5.61 0.16
C ARG A 52 -17.40 5.45 -0.09
N ASN A 53 -16.78 6.40 -0.80
CA ASN A 53 -15.35 6.38 -1.18
C ASN A 53 -14.88 5.03 -1.79
N GLN A 54 -15.81 4.26 -2.38
CA GLN A 54 -15.58 2.86 -2.78
C GLN A 54 -14.53 2.73 -3.88
N GLY A 55 -14.48 3.72 -4.79
CA GLY A 55 -13.49 3.78 -5.86
C GLY A 55 -12.06 3.96 -5.36
N ASN A 56 -11.84 4.84 -4.38
CA ASN A 56 -10.50 5.05 -3.81
C ASN A 56 -10.04 3.86 -2.98
N VAL A 57 -10.93 3.23 -2.21
CA VAL A 57 -10.65 1.98 -1.50
C VAL A 57 -10.27 0.86 -2.49
N TYR A 58 -11.00 0.73 -3.59
CA TYR A 58 -10.69 -0.23 -4.65
C TYR A 58 -9.33 0.05 -5.30
N ALA A 59 -9.05 1.31 -5.65
CA ALA A 59 -7.78 1.72 -6.24
C ALA A 59 -6.59 1.48 -5.29
N ALA A 60 -6.73 1.79 -4.00
CA ALA A 60 -5.72 1.51 -2.98
C ALA A 60 -5.47 0.00 -2.82
N THR A 61 -6.54 -0.79 -2.81
CA THR A 61 -6.48 -2.26 -2.78
C THR A 61 -5.68 -2.79 -3.97
N MET A 62 -5.97 -2.32 -5.19
CA MET A 62 -5.25 -2.76 -6.39
C MET A 62 -3.80 -2.30 -6.44
N ARG A 63 -3.46 -1.13 -5.91
CA ARG A 63 -2.05 -0.72 -5.74
C ARG A 63 -1.30 -1.67 -4.80
N SER A 64 -1.94 -2.10 -3.71
CA SER A 64 -1.31 -3.05 -2.77
C SER A 64 -1.09 -4.43 -3.40
N TYR A 65 -2.04 -4.92 -4.21
CA TYR A 65 -1.86 -6.17 -4.96
C TYR A 65 -0.73 -6.05 -5.97
N LYS A 66 -0.71 -4.98 -6.77
CA LYS A 66 0.37 -4.73 -7.74
C LYS A 66 1.76 -4.72 -7.09
N ALA A 67 1.90 -4.06 -5.94
CA ALA A 67 3.18 -4.02 -5.21
C ALA A 67 3.63 -5.42 -4.74
N ARG A 68 2.70 -6.27 -4.30
CA ARG A 68 3.01 -7.66 -3.90
C ARG A 68 3.42 -8.51 -5.10
N ASP A 69 2.75 -8.36 -6.24
CA ASP A 69 3.06 -9.11 -7.45
C ASP A 69 4.42 -8.71 -8.02
N GLN A 70 4.75 -7.41 -8.02
CA GLN A 70 6.08 -6.94 -8.42
C GLN A 70 7.20 -7.50 -7.54
N TYR A 71 6.98 -7.60 -6.24
CA TYR A 71 7.94 -8.21 -5.32
C TYR A 71 8.16 -9.71 -5.65
N ARG A 72 7.09 -10.45 -5.89
CA ARG A 72 7.15 -11.87 -6.25
C ARG A 72 7.84 -12.11 -7.59
N ASP A 73 7.58 -11.27 -8.58
CA ASP A 73 8.25 -11.35 -9.89
C ASP A 73 9.75 -11.11 -9.75
N LEU A 74 10.15 -10.11 -8.95
CA LEU A 74 11.56 -9.82 -8.69
C LEU A 74 12.26 -11.01 -7.98
N GLU A 75 11.61 -11.57 -6.97
CA GLU A 75 12.12 -12.72 -6.22
C GLU A 75 12.30 -13.95 -7.13
N ALA A 76 11.32 -14.23 -7.99
CA ALA A 76 11.38 -15.32 -8.96
C ALA A 76 12.51 -15.13 -9.98
N ARG A 77 12.69 -13.90 -10.49
CA ARG A 77 13.79 -13.57 -11.41
C ARG A 77 15.16 -13.77 -10.77
N LEU A 78 15.33 -13.29 -9.54
CA LEU A 78 16.59 -13.42 -8.82
C LEU A 78 16.94 -14.89 -8.55
N ALA A 79 15.95 -15.70 -8.19
CA ALA A 79 16.13 -17.14 -8.02
C ALA A 79 16.52 -17.84 -9.34
N ALA A 80 15.88 -17.47 -10.45
CA ALA A 80 16.21 -18.02 -11.77
C ALA A 80 17.63 -17.64 -12.21
N GLU A 81 18.04 -16.39 -11.99
CA GLU A 81 19.39 -15.90 -12.33
C GLU A 81 20.47 -16.63 -11.51
N LEU A 82 20.22 -16.86 -10.21
CA LEU A 82 21.12 -17.63 -9.36
C LEU A 82 21.30 -19.06 -9.88
N LEU A 83 20.19 -19.75 -10.19
CA LEU A 83 20.24 -21.11 -10.73
C LEU A 83 21.00 -21.18 -12.05
N GLN A 84 20.79 -20.20 -12.93
CA GLN A 84 21.50 -20.11 -14.20
C GLN A 84 23.02 -19.91 -13.98
N SER A 85 23.42 -19.04 -13.06
CA SER A 85 24.83 -18.80 -12.76
C SER A 85 25.52 -20.03 -12.17
N VAL A 86 24.85 -20.74 -11.24
CA VAL A 86 25.36 -22.01 -10.69
C VAL A 86 25.53 -23.05 -11.79
N SER A 87 24.54 -23.22 -12.65
CA SER A 87 24.62 -24.15 -13.78
C SER A 87 25.80 -23.84 -14.71
N GLN A 88 26.02 -22.57 -15.03
CA GLN A 88 27.16 -22.15 -15.85
C GLN A 88 28.51 -22.42 -15.16
N PHE A 89 28.60 -22.19 -13.86
CA PHE A 89 29.79 -22.46 -13.07
C PHE A 89 30.12 -23.96 -13.03
N ASP A 90 29.12 -24.81 -12.81
CA ASP A 90 29.27 -26.27 -12.78
C ASP A 90 29.76 -26.79 -14.15
N LEU A 91 29.19 -26.27 -15.24
CA LEU A 91 29.61 -26.61 -16.60
C LEU A 91 31.06 -26.20 -16.87
N ALA A 92 31.45 -24.98 -16.50
CA ALA A 92 32.81 -24.49 -16.69
C ALA A 92 33.84 -25.31 -15.87
N THR A 93 33.47 -25.68 -14.64
CA THR A 93 34.31 -26.50 -13.77
C THR A 93 34.44 -27.93 -14.30
N GLY A 94 33.35 -28.52 -14.78
CA GLY A 94 33.34 -29.83 -15.42
C GLY A 94 34.27 -29.86 -16.64
N ALA A 95 34.13 -28.87 -17.53
CA ALA A 95 34.99 -28.76 -18.72
C ALA A 95 36.47 -28.62 -18.34
N ALA A 96 36.81 -27.80 -17.33
CA ALA A 96 38.19 -27.64 -16.87
C ALA A 96 38.80 -28.94 -16.31
N ASN A 97 38.01 -29.74 -15.60
CA ASN A 97 38.43 -31.04 -15.08
C ASN A 97 38.66 -32.05 -16.23
N ASP A 98 37.78 -32.08 -17.23
CA ASP A 98 37.91 -32.96 -18.39
C ASP A 98 39.17 -32.64 -19.20
N TYR A 99 39.46 -31.36 -19.44
CA TYR A 99 40.70 -30.95 -20.11
C TYR A 99 41.93 -31.39 -19.31
N ARG A 100 41.92 -31.24 -17.99
CA ARG A 100 43.03 -31.66 -17.13
C ARG A 100 43.24 -33.17 -17.15
N ALA A 101 42.17 -33.97 -17.17
CA ALA A 101 42.24 -35.43 -17.18
C ALA A 101 42.64 -36.02 -18.54
N THR A 102 42.30 -35.34 -19.64
CA THR A 102 42.45 -35.90 -21.00
C THR A 102 43.67 -35.36 -21.74
N VAL A 103 44.12 -34.12 -21.45
CA VAL A 103 45.17 -33.43 -22.24
C VAL A 103 46.56 -33.57 -21.62
N LEU A 104 46.69 -33.95 -20.35
CA LEU A 104 47.98 -34.15 -19.67
C LEU A 104 48.01 -35.49 -18.92
N PRO A 105 48.54 -36.58 -19.53
CA PRO A 105 49.06 -37.72 -18.78
C PRO A 105 50.37 -37.35 -18.06
#